data_AF-A0A1F6E6A1-F1
#
_entry.id   AF-A0A1F6E6A1-F1
#
_cell.length_a   1.000
_cell.length_b   1.000
_cell.length_c   1.000
_cell.angle_alpha   90.00
_cell.angle_beta   90.00
_cell.angle_gamma   90.00
#
_symmetry.space_group_name_H-M   'P 1'
#
loop_
_entity.id
_entity.type
_entity.pdbx_description
1 polymer ?
#
loop_
_entity_poly.entity_id
_entity_poly.type
_entity_poly.pdbx_seq_one_letter_code
_entity_poly.pdbx_strand_id
1 'polypeptide(L)' 'MTTPDFVPAMRRAAAIVTDEGGVTCHAAIIARELKKPCVVGTKHATQIFKDGDMVEVDADKGIVRKI' A
#
# COMPACT_ATOMS: atom_id res chain seq x y z
N MET A 1 -10.12 4.21 2.84
CA MET A 1 -9.73 3.75 4.19
C MET A 1 -9.75 2.22 4.26
N THR A 2 -8.71 1.57 4.80
CA THR A 2 -8.67 0.09 4.97
C THR A 2 -9.35 -0.33 6.27
N THR A 3 -10.08 -1.45 6.25
CA THR A 3 -10.70 -2.10 7.43
C THR A 3 -10.08 -3.47 7.71
N PRO A 4 -10.32 -4.09 8.88
CA PRO A 4 -9.86 -5.44 9.19
C PRO A 4 -10.28 -6.52 8.16
N ASP A 5 -11.37 -6.29 7.44
CA ASP A 5 -11.86 -7.21 6.39
C ASP A 5 -10.87 -7.34 5.22
N PHE A 6 -9.97 -6.37 5.05
CA PHE A 6 -8.92 -6.41 4.03
C PHE A 6 -7.72 -7.27 4.43
N VAL A 7 -7.60 -7.70 5.69
CA VAL A 7 -6.44 -8.48 6.18
C VAL A 7 -6.15 -9.72 5.34
N PRO A 8 -7.13 -10.54 4.90
CA PRO A 8 -6.88 -11.67 4.02
C PRO A 8 -6.28 -11.25 2.67
N ALA A 9 -6.73 -10.12 2.11
CA ALA A 9 -6.17 -9.57 0.87
C ALA A 9 -4.75 -9.03 1.08
N MET A 10 -4.53 -8.28 2.17
CA MET A 10 -3.22 -7.73 2.54
C MET A 10 -2.17 -8.82 2.76
N ARG A 11 -2.56 -9.98 3.31
CA ARG A 11 -1.69 -11.16 3.45
C ARG A 11 -1.22 -11.71 2.12
N ARG A 12 -2.09 -11.71 1.10
CA ARG A 12 -1.78 -12.20 -0.25
C ARG A 12 -1.02 -11.17 -1.09
N ALA A 13 -1.15 -9.88 -0.78
CA ALA A 13 -0.51 -8.81 -1.51
C ALA A 13 1.02 -8.84 -1.39
N ALA A 14 1.71 -8.37 -2.43
CA ALA A 14 3.16 -8.17 -2.41
C ALA A 14 3.55 -6.86 -1.70
N ALA A 15 2.75 -5.80 -1.89
CA ALA A 15 2.91 -4.49 -1.28
C ALA A 15 1.53 -3.83 -1.08
N ILE A 16 1.46 -2.80 -0.24
CA ILE A 16 0.23 -2.08 0.09
C ILE A 16 0.44 -0.59 -0.19
N VAL A 17 -0.39 0.00 -1.05
CA VAL A 17 -0.35 1.44 -1.35
C VAL A 17 -1.71 2.05 -1.03
N THR A 18 -1.74 3.17 -0.29
CA THR A 18 -2.98 3.86 0.05
C THR A 18 -2.89 5.36 -0.22
N ASP A 19 -3.96 5.92 -0.79
CA ASP A 19 -4.04 7.36 -1.04
C ASP A 19 -4.14 8.19 0.24
N GLU A 20 -4.75 7.61 1.26
CA GLU A 20 -4.99 8.25 2.53
C GLU A 20 -4.34 7.46 3.67
N GLY A 21 -4.12 8.15 4.79
CA GLY A 21 -3.55 7.59 6.01
C GLY A 21 -2.14 8.10 6.29
N GLY A 22 -1.72 7.93 7.54
CA GLY A 22 -0.37 8.25 8.00
C GLY A 22 0.32 7.03 8.60
N VAL A 23 1.49 7.24 9.19
CA VAL A 23 2.36 6.18 9.74
C VAL A 23 1.66 5.32 10.81
N THR A 24 0.64 5.85 11.48
CA THR A 24 -0.13 5.18 12.54
C THR A 24 -1.48 4.64 12.06
N CYS A 25 -1.78 4.67 10.76
CA CYS A 25 -3.05 4.17 10.24
C CYS A 25 -3.10 2.64 10.24
N HIS A 26 -4.32 2.09 10.09
CA HIS A 26 -4.56 0.65 10.02
C HIS A 26 -3.67 -0.03 8.97
N ALA A 27 -3.60 0.50 7.74
CA ALA A 27 -2.78 -0.05 6.67
C ALA A 27 -1.30 -0.13 7.05
N ALA A 28 -0.75 0.94 7.64
CA ALA A 28 0.66 1.02 8.01
C ALA A 28 1.04 0.10 9.19
N ILE A 29 0.13 -0.07 10.17
CA ILE A 29 0.36 -0.99 11.30
C ILE A 29 0.33 -2.44 10.81
N ILE A 30 -0.74 -2.84 10.13
CA ILE A 30 -0.91 -4.22 9.65
C ILE A 30 0.16 -4.59 8.62
N ALA A 31 0.56 -3.67 7.74
CA ALA A 31 1.64 -3.95 6.78
C ALA A 31 2.97 -4.31 7.47
N ARG A 32 3.31 -3.63 8.56
CA ARG A 32 4.52 -3.92 9.36
C ARG A 32 4.42 -5.28 10.04
N GLU A 33 3.27 -5.63 10.60
CA GLU A 33 3.03 -6.96 11.18
C GLU A 33 3.15 -8.07 10.14
N LEU A 34 2.66 -7.82 8.92
CA LEU A 34 2.75 -8.74 7.79
C LEU A 34 4.11 -8.75 7.09
N LYS A 35 5.05 -7.88 7.52
CA LYS A 35 6.37 -7.67 6.88
C LYS A 35 6.25 -7.39 5.38
N LYS A 36 5.30 -6.53 5.00
CA LYS A 36 5.06 -6.12 3.61
C LYS A 36 5.43 -4.66 3.40
N PRO A 37 6.06 -4.31 2.26
CA PRO A 37 6.25 -2.92 1.87
C PRO A 37 4.92 -2.16 1.86
N CYS A 38 4.91 -0.97 2.45
CA CYS A 38 3.70 -0.15 2.49
C CYS A 38 4.02 1.33 2.34
N VAL A 39 3.29 1.99 1.44
CA VAL A 39 3.33 3.43 1.22
C VAL A 39 1.93 3.97 1.44
N VAL A 40 1.81 4.96 2.32
CA VAL A 40 0.52 5.58 2.67
C VAL A 40 0.55 7.06 2.38
N GLY A 41 -0.60 7.65 2.10
CA GLY A 41 -0.74 9.09 1.85
C GLY A 41 -0.30 9.51 0.45
N THR A 42 -0.41 8.63 -0.55
CA THR A 42 -0.04 8.93 -1.95
C THR A 42 -0.94 9.94 -2.65
N LYS A 43 -2.12 10.24 -2.07
CA LYS A 43 -3.18 11.15 -2.56
C LYS A 43 -3.84 10.77 -3.89
N HIS A 44 -3.10 10.26 -4.87
CA HIS A 44 -3.58 10.03 -6.24
C HIS A 44 -3.15 8.68 -6.84
N ALA A 45 -2.57 7.76 -6.07
CA ALA A 45 -2.11 6.47 -6.57
C ALA A 45 -3.24 5.65 -7.20
N THR A 46 -4.43 5.60 -6.61
CA THR A 46 -5.55 4.82 -7.19
C THR A 46 -6.09 5.40 -8.50
N GLN A 47 -5.78 6.67 -8.81
CA GLN A 47 -6.15 7.31 -10.07
C GLN A 47 -5.08 7.10 -11.16
N ILE A 48 -3.82 6.91 -10.74
CA ILE A 48 -2.66 6.76 -11.63
C ILE A 48 -2.48 5.30 -12.03
N PHE A 49 -2.54 4.38 -11.07
CA PHE A 49 -2.33 2.96 -11.28
C PHE A 49 -3.65 2.27 -11.61
N LYS A 50 -3.64 1.42 -12.64
CA LYS A 50 -4.80 0.63 -13.05
C LYS A 50 -4.53 -0.86 -12.87
N ASP A 51 -5.60 -1.63 -12.77
CA ASP A 51 -5.52 -3.08 -12.70
C ASP A 51 -4.74 -3.64 -13.90
N GLY A 52 -3.79 -4.53 -13.62
CA GLY A 52 -2.88 -5.10 -14.61
C GLY A 52 -1.56 -4.35 -14.79
N ASP A 53 -1.40 -3.17 -14.19
CA ASP A 53 -0.13 -2.44 -14.22
C ASP A 53 0.95 -3.12 -13.37
N MET A 54 2.16 -3.20 -13.93
CA MET A 54 3.34 -3.59 -13.17
C MET A 54 3.87 -2.37 -12.41
N VAL A 55 4.00 -2.50 -11.09
CA VAL A 55 4.37 -1.39 -10.21
C VAL A 55 5.51 -1.81 -9.29
N GLU A 56 6.53 -0.96 -9.22
CA GLU A 56 7.59 -1.04 -8.21
C GLU A 56 7.21 -0.20 -6.99
N VAL A 57 7.38 -0.78 -5.80
CA VAL A 57 7.12 -0.12 -4.51
C VAL A 57 8.39 -0.14 -3.67
N ASP A 58 8.98 1.03 -3.45
CA ASP A 58 10.10 1.25 -2.54
C ASP A 58 9.57 1.93 -1.27
N ALA A 59 9.42 1.14 -0.20
CA ALA A 59 8.90 1.62 1.08
C ALA A 59 9.92 2.41 1.91
N ASP A 60 11.23 2.28 1.63
CA ASP A 60 12.27 3.02 2.34
C ASP A 60 12.35 4.47 1.84
N LYS A 61 12.19 4.66 0.52
CA LYS A 61 12.16 5.98 -0.11
C LYS A 61 10.75 6.54 -0.27
N GLY A 62 9.72 5.73 -0.04
CA GLY A 62 8.32 6.11 -0.25
C GLY A 62 7.96 6.33 -1.73
N ILE A 63 8.60 5.59 -2.64
CA ILE A 63 8.42 5.75 -4.10
C ILE A 63 7.54 4.61 -4.63
N VAL A 64 6.55 4.97 -5.44
CA VAL A 64 5.72 4.03 -6.18
C VAL A 64 5.75 4.43 -7.65
N ARG A 65 6.16 3.52 -8.55
CA ARG A 65 6.29 3.82 -9.99
C ARG A 65 5.89 2.64 -10.86
N LYS A 66 5.41 2.95 -12.06
CA LYS A 66 5.05 1.96 -13.07
C LYS A 66 6.30 1.44 -13.79
N ILE A 67 6.29 0.17 -14.17
CA ILE A 67 7.30 -0.51 -14.98
C ILE A 67 6.71 -0.82 -16.35
#